data_AF-A0A2S9G9M7-F1
#
_entry.id   AF-A0A2S9G9M7-F1
#
_cell.length_a   1.000
_cell.length_b   1.000
_cell.length_c   1.000
_cell.angle_alpha   90.00
_cell.angle_beta   90.00
_cell.angle_gamma   90.00
#
_symmetry.space_group_name_H-M   'P 1'
#
loop_
_entity.id
_entity.type
_entity.pdbx_description
1 polymer ?
#
loop_
_entity_poly.entity_id
_entity_poly.type
_entity_poly.pdbx_seq_one_letter_code
_entity_poly.pdbx_strand_id
1 'polypeptide(L)'
;FDALNPAELVSIVDIQLAQLAKRLQQRRLTLEVSLPAKTWLAERGFDPLYGARPLRRLVQQAIGDQLAKLLLAGDVHDGDVVPVN
;
A
#
# COMPACT_ATOMS: atom_id res chain seq x y z
N PHE A 1 4.56 2.97 -26.70
CA PHE A 1 4.58 2.72 -25.24
C PHE A 1 4.18 1.28 -25.06
N ASP A 2 5.12 0.45 -24.60
CA ASP A 2 4.80 -0.93 -24.25
C ASP A 2 3.96 -0.95 -22.97
N ALA A 3 2.97 -1.85 -22.92
CA ALA A 3 2.19 -2.07 -21.72
C ALA A 3 3.13 -2.60 -20.61
N LEU A 4 3.04 -2.02 -19.42
CA LEU A 4 3.84 -2.48 -18.27
C LEU A 4 3.51 -3.94 -17.98
N ASN A 5 4.54 -4.75 -17.77
CA ASN A 5 4.35 -6.14 -17.36
C ASN A 5 3.97 -6.21 -15.87
N PRO A 6 3.37 -7.32 -15.39
CA PRO A 6 2.91 -7.44 -14.01
C PRO A 6 4.00 -7.20 -12.95
N ALA A 7 5.25 -7.57 -13.23
CA ALA A 7 6.37 -7.37 -12.31
C ALA A 7 6.75 -5.88 -12.19
N GLU A 8 6.68 -5.13 -13.29
CA GLU A 8 6.87 -3.68 -13.28
C GLU A 8 5.77 -2.99 -12.47
N LEU A 9 4.52 -3.41 -12.61
CA LEU A 9 3.43 -2.85 -11.81
C LEU A 9 3.62 -3.09 -10.31
N VAL A 10 4.05 -4.30 -9.92
CA VAL A 10 4.38 -4.62 -8.52
C VAL A 10 5.52 -3.74 -8.01
N SER A 11 6.54 -3.46 -8.82
CA SER A 11 7.63 -2.55 -8.43
C SER A 11 7.15 -1.12 -8.15
N ILE A 12 6.14 -0.67 -8.90
CA ILE A 12 5.52 0.65 -8.67
C ILE A 12 4.68 0.63 -7.38
N VAL A 13 3.98 -0.47 -7.08
CA VAL A 13 3.30 -0.67 -5.80
C VAL A 13 4.29 -0.59 -4.64
N ASP A 14 5.46 -1.23 -4.75
CA ASP A 14 6.49 -1.19 -3.72
C ASP A 14 6.94 0.25 -3.41
N ILE A 15 7.08 1.11 -4.41
CA ILE A 15 7.42 2.52 -4.22
C ILE A 15 6.33 3.23 -3.40
N GLN A 16 5.05 3.00 -3.69
CA GLN A 16 3.94 3.60 -2.96
C GLN A 16 3.84 3.08 -1.52
N LEU A 17 4.04 1.78 -1.34
CA LEU A 17 4.07 1.14 -0.02
C LEU A 17 5.23 1.64 0.82
N ALA A 18 6.42 1.83 0.24
CA ALA A 18 7.57 2.39 0.94
C ALA A 18 7.29 3.82 1.46
N GLN A 19 6.59 4.64 0.67
CA GLN A 19 6.18 5.97 1.10
C GLN A 19 5.16 5.93 2.25
N LEU A 20 4.22 4.99 2.22
CA LEU A 20 3.27 4.78 3.32
C LEU A 20 4.00 4.27 4.57
N ALA A 21 4.83 3.23 4.44
CA ALA A 21 5.61 2.65 5.52
C ALA A 21 6.48 3.71 6.22
N LYS A 22 7.13 4.61 5.46
CA LYS A 22 7.89 5.73 6.03
C LYS A 22 7.04 6.64 6.93
N ARG A 23 5.78 6.90 6.58
CA ARG A 23 4.86 7.69 7.42
C ARG A 23 4.45 6.91 8.67
N LEU A 24 4.20 5.62 8.54
CA LEU A 24 3.80 4.75 9.65
C LEU A 24 4.93 4.53 10.66
N GLN A 25 6.18 4.49 10.21
CA GLN A 25 7.36 4.43 11.08
C GLN A 25 7.49 5.64 12.01
N GLN A 26 6.97 6.82 11.62
CA GLN A 26 6.92 7.98 12.53
C GLN A 26 6.03 7.74 13.75
N ARG A 27 5.13 6.74 13.68
CA ARG A 27 4.29 6.24 14.77
C ARG A 27 4.75 4.86 15.28
N ARG A 28 5.99 4.46 14.98
CA ARG A 28 6.58 3.16 15.37
C ARG A 28 5.84 1.94 14.80
N LEU A 29 5.05 2.10 13.74
CA LEU A 29 4.32 1.00 13.11
C LEU A 29 5.10 0.41 11.96
N THR A 30 5.18 -0.92 11.90
CA THR A 30 5.81 -1.67 10.82
C THR A 30 4.75 -2.25 9.90
N LEU A 31 4.83 -1.95 8.61
CA LEU A 31 3.88 -2.45 7.62
C LEU A 31 4.51 -3.63 6.88
N GLU A 32 3.87 -4.80 6.91
CA GLU A 32 4.27 -5.98 6.14
C GLU A 32 3.18 -6.30 5.11
N VAL A 33 3.52 -6.24 3.83
CA VAL A 33 2.55 -6.47 2.75
C VAL A 33 2.94 -7.71 1.97
N SER A 34 2.01 -8.65 1.89
CA SER A 34 2.16 -9.91 1.18
C SER A 34 2.32 -9.69 -0.33
N LEU A 35 3.00 -10.61 -1.03
CA LEU A 35 3.06 -10.57 -2.49
C LEU A 35 1.65 -10.64 -3.15
N PRO A 36 0.70 -11.48 -2.69
CA PRO A 36 -0.68 -11.44 -3.15
C PRO A 36 -1.33 -10.06 -3.03
N ALA A 37 -1.19 -9.38 -1.88
CA ALA A 37 -1.74 -8.04 -1.67
C ALA A 37 -1.09 -7.01 -2.61
N LYS A 38 0.23 -7.09 -2.82
CA LYS A 38 0.93 -6.22 -3.80
C LYS A 38 0.42 -6.44 -5.22
N THR A 39 0.20 -7.68 -5.61
CA THR A 39 -0.31 -8.05 -6.94
C THR A 39 -1.72 -7.51 -7.13
N TRP A 40 -2.59 -7.68 -6.14
CA TRP A 40 -3.94 -7.12 -6.14
C TRP A 40 -3.95 -5.60 -6.24
N LEU A 41 -3.04 -4.92 -5.53
CA LEU A 41 -2.90 -3.46 -5.60
C LEU A 41 -2.47 -3.02 -7.00
N ALA A 42 -1.52 -3.73 -7.61
CA ALA A 42 -1.08 -3.48 -8.98
C ALA A 42 -2.23 -3.61 -9.98
N GLU A 43 -2.98 -4.71 -9.91
CA GLU A 43 -4.12 -4.98 -10.81
C GLU A 43 -5.24 -3.95 -10.68
N ARG A 44 -5.56 -3.51 -9.46
CA ARG A 44 -6.64 -2.53 -9.22
C ARG A 44 -6.21 -1.08 -9.33
N GLY A 45 -4.94 -0.78 -9.10
CA GLY A 45 -4.42 0.58 -9.03
C GLY A 45 -3.85 1.11 -10.34
N PHE A 46 -3.59 0.22 -11.30
CA PHE A 46 -3.11 0.61 -12.62
C PHE A 46 -4.26 0.99 -13.54
N ASP A 47 -4.11 2.13 -14.20
CA ASP A 47 -5.03 2.59 -15.24
C ASP A 47 -4.22 2.90 -16.51
N PRO A 48 -4.54 2.33 -17.68
CA PRO A 48 -3.80 2.59 -18.92
C PRO A 48 -3.79 4.06 -19.37
N LEU A 49 -4.83 4.82 -19.03
CA LEU A 49 -4.98 6.23 -19.39
C LEU A 49 -4.26 7.15 -18.38
N TYR A 50 -4.27 6.77 -17.11
CA TYR A 50 -3.72 7.61 -16.01
C TYR A 50 -2.42 7.08 -15.39
N GLY A 51 -1.91 5.96 -15.87
CA GLY A 51 -0.76 5.26 -15.32
C GLY A 51 -0.97 4.84 -13.86
N ALA A 52 0.09 4.92 -13.05
CA ALA A 52 0.05 4.58 -11.63
C ALA A 52 -0.55 5.68 -10.73
N ARG A 53 -1.16 6.74 -11.28
CA ARG A 53 -1.77 7.81 -10.47
C ARG A 53 -2.90 7.30 -9.56
N PRO A 54 -3.82 6.43 -10.03
CA PRO A 54 -4.88 5.87 -9.17
C PRO A 54 -4.32 4.98 -8.05
N LEU A 55 -3.19 4.30 -8.30
CA LEU A 55 -2.57 3.39 -7.34
C LEU A 55 -2.23 4.06 -6.00
N ARG A 56 -1.69 5.27 -6.03
CA ARG A 56 -1.41 6.02 -4.79
C ARG A 56 -2.67 6.20 -3.93
N ARG A 57 -3.79 6.54 -4.57
CA ARG A 57 -5.08 6.71 -3.90
C ARG A 57 -5.59 5.37 -3.36
N LEU A 58 -5.48 4.31 -4.16
CA LEU A 58 -5.88 2.97 -3.73
C LEU A 58 -5.11 2.50 -2.49
N VAL A 59 -3.77 2.63 -2.49
CA VAL A 59 -2.92 2.26 -1.34
C VAL A 59 -3.33 3.04 -0.09
N GLN A 60 -3.58 4.34 -0.23
CA GLN A 60 -4.02 5.17 0.89
C GLN A 60 -5.37 4.70 1.45
N GLN A 61 -6.36 4.43 0.59
CA GLN A 61 -7.70 4.00 1.03
C GLN A 61 -7.72 2.58 1.59
N ALA A 62 -7.02 1.64 0.94
CA ALA A 62 -7.03 0.23 1.31
C ALA A 62 -6.22 -0.06 2.58
N ILE A 63 -5.11 0.66 2.80
CA ILE A 63 -4.20 0.40 3.92
C ILE A 63 -4.21 1.57 4.90
N GLY A 64 -3.89 2.78 4.42
CA GLY A 64 -3.73 3.95 5.28
C GLY A 64 -4.98 4.29 6.10
N ASP A 65 -6.13 4.39 5.42
CA ASP A 65 -7.40 4.76 6.05
C ASP A 65 -7.92 3.64 6.97
N GLN A 66 -7.71 2.37 6.61
CA GLN A 66 -8.07 1.24 7.45
C GLN A 66 -7.22 1.19 8.72
N LEU A 67 -5.91 1.41 8.60
CA LEU A 67 -5.00 1.47 9.74
C LEU A 67 -5.33 2.66 10.65
N ALA A 68 -5.70 3.81 10.09
CA ALA A 68 -6.13 4.96 10.88
C ALA A 68 -7.37 4.63 11.73
N LYS A 69 -8.33 3.87 11.20
CA LYS A 69 -9.50 3.41 11.97
C LYS A 69 -9.11 2.47 13.10
N LEU A 70 -8.23 1.50 12.84
CA LEU A 70 -7.77 0.54 13.85
C LEU A 70 -7.00 1.24 14.99
N LEU A 71 -6.16 2.23 14.66
CA LEU A 71 -5.49 3.07 15.65
C LEU A 71 -6.48 3.86 16.52
N LEU A 72 -7.52 4.42 15.91
CA LEU A 72 -8.56 5.15 16.65
C LEU A 72 -9.42 4.23 17.53
N ALA A 73 -9.63 2.98 17.10
CA ALA A 73 -10.33 1.96 17.88
C ALA A 73 -9.49 1.41 19.03
N GLY A 74 -8.16 1.59 19.00
CA GLY A 74 -7.24 1.00 19.96
C GLY A 74 -6.88 -0.46 19.66
N ASP A 75 -7.15 -0.93 18.44
CA ASP A 75 -6.84 -2.30 18.01
C ASP A 75 -5.37 -2.45 17.54
N VAL A 76 -4.72 -1.33 17.20
CA VAL A 76 -3.30 -1.25 16.83
C VAL A 76 -2.62 -0.21 17.70
N HIS A 77 -1.41 -0.52 18.14
CA HIS A 77 -0.61 0.29 19.05
C HIS A 77 0.76 0.63 18.46
N ASP A 78 1.38 1.70 18.96
CA ASP A 78 2.76 2.05 18.65
C ASP A 78 3.69 0.84 18.89
N GLY A 79 4.46 0.45 17.86
CA GLY A 79 5.35 -0.71 17.91
C GLY A 79 4.83 -1.94 17.18
N ASP A 80 3.54 -1.97 16.81
CA ASP A 80 2.94 -3.14 16.18
C ASP A 80 3.44 -3.37 14.75
N VAL A 81 3.44 -4.64 14.38
CA VAL A 81 3.57 -5.10 12.99
C VAL A 81 2.17 -5.33 12.44
N VAL A 82 1.86 -4.64 11.34
CA VAL A 82 0.56 -4.69 10.66
C VAL A 82 0.71 -5.50 9.39
N PRO A 83 0.23 -6.77 9.36
CA PRO A 83 0.22 -7.57 8.16
C PRO A 83 -0.93 -7.16 7.24
N VAL A 84 -0.65 -7.09 5.93
CA VAL A 84 -1.62 -6.87 4.86
C VAL A 84 -1.52 -8.05 3.89
N ASN A 85 -2.57 -8.88 3.85
CA ASN A 85 -2.60 -10.13 3.11
C ASN A 85 -3.57 -10.13 1.94
#